data_AF-A0AAE1PK96-F1
#
_entry.id   AF-A0AAE1PK96-F1
#
_cell.length_a   1.000
_cell.length_b   1.000
_cell.length_c   1.000
_cell.angle_alpha   90.00
_cell.angle_beta   90.00
_cell.angle_gamma   90.00
#
_symmetry.space_group_name_H-M   'P 1'
#
loop_
_entity.id
_entity.type
_entity.pdbx_description
1 polymer ?
#
loop_
_entity_poly.entity_id
_entity_poly.type
_entity_poly.pdbx_seq_one_letter_code
_entity_poly.pdbx_strand_id
1 'polypeptide(L)'
;MLYCKSLTGVLTGTITSTEGEYGQWQGLRSCPTNKYLNGMRANVVEDQGTFGDDLGVDNVQVTCNDSTILDGLNGAKESNAQQVEVHHEEQIPDRVVEFLHLKIDAKRKHKPNICTSLFTD
;
A
#
# COMPACT_ATOMS: atom_id res chain seq x y z
N MET A 1 -1.44 -9.28 1.52
CA MET A 1 -0.19 -9.93 1.98
C MET A 1 0.97 -8.93 2.01
N LEU A 2 1.79 -8.92 3.07
CA LEU A 2 3.02 -8.11 3.19
C LEU A 2 4.27 -8.98 3.26
N TYR A 3 5.35 -8.52 2.63
CA TYR A 3 6.66 -9.17 2.69
C TYR A 3 7.64 -8.31 3.49
N CYS A 4 8.41 -8.97 4.34
CA CYS A 4 9.38 -8.32 5.22
C CYS A 4 10.79 -8.73 4.82
N LYS A 5 11.67 -7.73 4.75
CA LYS A 5 13.06 -7.90 4.35
C LYS A 5 14.00 -7.23 5.36
N SER A 6 15.21 -7.75 5.43
CA SER A 6 16.30 -7.08 6.11
C SER A 6 16.76 -5.84 5.33
N LEU A 7 17.56 -4.98 5.97
CA LEU A 7 18.09 -3.77 5.33
C LEU A 7 18.95 -4.06 4.08
N THR A 8 19.51 -5.27 3.98
CA THR A 8 20.29 -5.73 2.82
C THR A 8 19.44 -6.29 1.69
N GLY A 9 18.11 -6.32 1.85
CA GLY A 9 17.16 -6.78 0.84
C GLY A 9 16.82 -8.27 0.90
N VAL A 10 17.40 -9.03 1.83
CA VAL A 10 17.08 -10.45 2.02
C VAL A 10 15.69 -10.59 2.64
N LEU A 11 14.82 -11.39 2.03
CA LEU A 11 13.49 -11.70 2.56
C LEU A 11 13.61 -12.45 3.90
N THR A 12 12.91 -11.96 4.92
CA THR A 12 12.96 -12.52 6.29
C THR A 12 11.62 -13.06 6.76
N GLY A 13 10.52 -12.76 6.08
CA GLY A 13 9.21 -13.33 6.41
C GLY A 13 8.07 -12.71 5.63
N THR A 14 6.88 -13.25 5.88
CA THR A 14 5.60 -12.82 5.29
C THR A 14 4.59 -12.60 6.40
N ILE A 15 3.73 -11.59 6.23
CA ILE A 15 2.60 -11.32 7.11
C ILE A 15 1.34 -11.34 6.25
N THR A 16 0.34 -12.09 6.67
CA THR A 16 -0.98 -12.08 6.04
C THR A 16 -2.08 -11.92 7.08
N SER A 17 -3.26 -11.51 6.60
CA SER A 17 -4.52 -11.46 7.34
C SER A 17 -5.45 -12.57 6.83
N THR A 18 -6.72 -12.52 7.23
CA THR A 18 -7.76 -13.28 6.51
C THR A 18 -7.78 -12.83 5.04
N GLU A 19 -7.90 -13.80 4.14
CA GLU A 19 -7.94 -13.61 2.68
C GLU A 19 -9.29 -14.09 2.15
N GLY A 20 -9.82 -13.42 1.12
CA GLY A 20 -11.03 -13.84 0.42
C GLY A 20 -10.76 -14.97 -0.59
N GLU A 21 -11.82 -15.64 -1.05
CA GLU A 21 -11.71 -16.76 -2.00
C GLU A 21 -11.51 -16.32 -3.47
N TYR A 22 -11.81 -15.06 -3.78
CA TYR A 22 -11.80 -14.51 -5.15
C TYR A 22 -10.68 -13.49 -5.35
N GLY A 23 -10.32 -13.24 -6.62
CA GLY A 23 -9.24 -12.33 -7.01
C GLY A 23 -7.99 -13.07 -7.51
N GLN A 24 -7.02 -12.34 -8.04
CA GLN A 24 -5.71 -12.87 -8.44
C GLN A 24 -4.63 -11.96 -7.89
N TRP A 25 -3.62 -12.55 -7.27
CA TRP A 25 -2.46 -11.81 -6.77
C TRP A 25 -1.70 -11.13 -7.92
N GLN A 26 -1.51 -9.81 -7.84
CA GLN A 26 -0.74 -9.04 -8.82
C GLN A 26 0.78 -9.12 -8.55
N GLY A 27 1.62 -8.39 -9.30
CA GLY A 27 3.07 -8.39 -9.06
C GLY A 27 3.48 -7.72 -7.74
N LEU A 28 4.56 -8.19 -7.11
CA LEU A 28 5.12 -7.60 -5.89
C LEU A 28 5.60 -6.15 -6.13
N ARG A 29 5.09 -5.21 -5.33
CA ARG A 29 5.62 -3.85 -5.24
C ARG A 29 6.45 -3.71 -3.98
N SER A 30 7.64 -3.10 -4.09
CA SER A 30 8.57 -2.97 -2.97
C SER A 30 9.18 -1.59 -2.90
N CYS A 31 9.33 -1.08 -1.68
CA CYS A 31 10.19 0.07 -1.40
C CYS A 31 11.63 -0.21 -1.85
N PRO A 32 12.40 0.84 -2.15
CA PRO A 32 13.82 0.71 -2.44
C PRO A 32 14.60 -0.02 -1.33
N THR A 33 15.84 -0.43 -1.64
CA THR A 33 16.71 -1.07 -0.65
C THR A 33 16.92 -0.15 0.55
N ASN A 34 16.93 -0.71 1.76
CA ASN A 34 17.07 0.03 3.03
C ASN A 34 15.92 1.03 3.33
N LYS A 35 14.76 0.86 2.68
CA LYS A 35 13.54 1.66 2.89
C LYS A 35 12.37 0.78 3.34
N TYR A 36 11.36 1.40 3.93
CA TYR A 36 10.21 0.69 4.49
C TYR A 36 8.90 1.44 4.35
N LEU A 37 7.78 0.70 4.44
CA LEU A 37 6.43 1.25 4.38
C LEU A 37 6.16 2.08 5.66
N ASN A 38 5.64 3.30 5.53
CA ASN A 38 5.31 4.19 6.66
C ASN A 38 3.91 4.83 6.57
N GLY A 39 3.16 4.58 5.52
CA GLY A 39 1.78 5.04 5.40
C GLY A 39 1.04 4.26 4.32
N MET A 40 -0.29 4.26 4.39
CA MET A 40 -1.16 3.68 3.38
C MET A 40 -2.38 4.59 3.15
N ARG A 41 -2.91 4.55 1.93
CA ARG A 41 -4.19 5.13 1.55
C ARG A 41 -5.04 4.05 0.87
N ALA A 42 -6.33 4.05 1.14
CA ALA A 42 -7.29 3.09 0.60
C ALA A 42 -8.38 3.82 -0.20
N ASN A 43 -8.78 3.25 -1.32
CA ASN A 43 -9.93 3.67 -2.10
C ASN A 43 -11.16 2.90 -1.62
N VAL A 44 -12.15 3.61 -1.05
CA VAL A 44 -13.38 3.03 -0.50
C VAL A 44 -14.60 3.74 -1.07
N VAL A 45 -15.78 3.13 -0.95
CA VAL A 45 -17.04 3.84 -1.23
C VAL A 45 -17.40 4.76 -0.06
N GLU A 46 -18.15 5.81 -0.33
CA GLU A 46 -18.81 6.58 0.75
C GLU A 46 -19.79 5.69 1.53
N ASP A 47 -20.06 6.06 2.78
CA ASP A 47 -21.08 5.40 3.63
C ASP A 47 -22.41 5.31 2.87
N GLN A 48 -22.85 4.08 2.56
CA GLN A 48 -24.09 3.82 1.83
C GLN A 48 -25.34 3.90 2.72
N GLY A 49 -25.17 4.20 4.01
CA GLY A 49 -26.26 4.39 4.97
C GLY A 49 -26.87 3.09 5.49
N THR A 50 -27.94 3.21 6.28
CA THR A 50 -28.44 2.13 7.16
C THR A 50 -28.97 0.88 6.46
N PHE A 51 -29.26 0.96 5.16
CA PHE A 51 -29.82 -0.14 4.37
C PHE A 51 -28.91 -0.58 3.21
N GLY A 52 -27.73 0.03 3.06
CA GLY A 52 -26.76 -0.30 2.04
C GLY A 52 -25.62 -1.13 2.63
N ASP A 53 -25.22 -2.19 1.92
CA ASP A 53 -23.93 -2.83 2.20
C ASP A 53 -22.83 -2.00 1.51
N ASP A 54 -21.82 -1.58 2.27
CA ASP A 54 -20.67 -0.90 1.72
C ASP A 54 -19.79 -1.88 0.92
N LEU A 55 -19.25 -1.42 -0.20
CA LEU A 55 -18.22 -2.16 -0.93
C LEU A 55 -16.93 -2.19 -0.09
N GLY A 56 -16.21 -3.32 -0.16
CA GLY A 56 -14.85 -3.39 0.38
C GLY A 56 -13.87 -2.40 -0.28
N VAL A 57 -12.66 -2.35 0.28
CA VAL A 57 -11.55 -1.58 -0.30
C VAL A 57 -11.30 -2.05 -1.73
N ASP A 58 -11.26 -1.10 -2.67
CA ASP A 58 -11.11 -1.36 -4.11
C ASP A 58 -9.64 -1.31 -4.55
N ASN A 59 -8.86 -0.42 -3.92
CA ASN A 59 -7.43 -0.31 -4.19
C ASN A 59 -6.70 0.24 -2.98
N VAL A 60 -5.42 -0.06 -2.87
CA VAL A 60 -4.54 0.50 -1.84
C VAL A 60 -3.28 1.07 -2.48
N GLN A 61 -2.83 2.19 -1.93
CA GLN A 61 -1.51 2.72 -2.20
C GLN A 61 -0.75 2.82 -0.88
N VAL A 62 0.55 2.52 -0.93
CA VAL A 62 1.43 2.54 0.23
C VAL A 62 2.60 3.46 -0.02
N THR A 63 2.98 4.21 1.01
CA THR A 63 4.09 5.15 0.98
C THR A 63 5.27 4.55 1.73
N CYS A 64 6.45 4.74 1.15
CA CYS A 64 7.73 4.44 1.78
C CYS A 64 8.24 5.63 2.58
N ASN A 65 9.14 5.38 3.52
CA ASN A 65 9.77 6.43 4.33
C ASN A 65 10.70 7.40 3.57
N ASP A 66 10.92 7.19 2.27
CA ASP A 66 11.57 8.12 1.35
C ASP A 66 10.61 8.79 0.35
N SER A 67 9.31 8.73 0.65
CA SER A 67 8.23 9.26 -0.18
C SER A 67 8.01 8.51 -1.50
N THR A 68 8.68 7.37 -1.72
CA THR A 68 8.30 6.47 -2.83
C THR A 68 6.86 6.01 -2.63
N ILE A 69 6.08 6.07 -3.70
CA ILE A 69 4.69 5.62 -3.74
C ILE A 69 4.62 4.28 -4.44
N LEU A 70 3.90 3.33 -3.85
CA LEU A 70 3.59 2.02 -4.41
C LEU A 70 2.08 1.89 -4.54
N ASP A 71 1.54 1.77 -5.75
CA ASP A 71 0.11 1.61 -6.02
C ASP A 71 -0.21 0.23 -6.61
N GLY A 72 -1.49 -0.15 -6.51
CA GLY A 72 -2.04 -1.36 -7.11
C GLY A 72 -2.33 -1.25 -8.61
N LEU A 73 -2.20 -0.05 -9.19
CA LEU A 73 -2.30 0.13 -10.62
C LEU A 73 -1.11 -0.58 -11.28
N ASN A 74 -1.40 -1.45 -12.24
CA ASN A 74 -0.45 -2.36 -12.88
C ASN A 74 0.73 -1.65 -13.57
N GLY A 75 1.71 -1.17 -12.80
CA GLY A 75 3.07 -0.90 -13.26
C GLY A 75 3.13 -0.07 -14.53
N ALA A 76 2.24 0.91 -14.69
CA ALA A 76 2.53 2.03 -15.56
C ALA A 76 3.77 2.68 -14.96
N LYS A 77 4.94 2.24 -15.42
CA LYS A 77 6.17 3.00 -15.22
C LYS A 77 5.85 4.36 -15.81
N GLU A 78 5.65 5.36 -14.98
CA GLU A 78 5.83 6.72 -15.43
C GLU A 78 7.31 6.83 -15.82
N SER A 79 7.59 6.63 -17.11
CA SER A 79 8.92 6.74 -17.69
C SER A 79 9.38 8.19 -17.83
N ASN A 80 8.76 9.11 -17.10
CA ASN A 80 9.21 10.47 -16.98
C ASN A 80 8.82 10.99 -15.59
N ALA A 81 9.76 10.94 -14.65
CA ALA A 81 9.66 11.61 -13.34
C ALA A 81 9.72 13.14 -13.49
N GLN A 82 8.90 13.69 -14.39
CA GLN A 82 8.60 15.10 -14.48
C GLN A 82 7.38 15.30 -13.62
N GLN A 83 7.63 15.62 -12.35
CA GLN A 83 6.69 16.23 -11.40
C GLN A 83 5.24 15.95 -11.77
N VAL A 84 4.68 14.84 -11.26
CA VAL A 84 3.24 14.67 -11.15
C VAL A 84 2.77 15.83 -10.29
N GLU A 85 2.48 16.97 -10.94
CA GLU A 85 1.36 17.79 -10.54
C GLU A 85 0.24 16.77 -10.39
N VAL A 86 -0.23 16.60 -9.16
CA VAL A 86 -1.42 15.81 -8.87
C VAL A 86 -2.53 16.48 -9.66
N HIS A 87 -2.63 16.16 -10.95
CA HIS A 87 -3.78 16.42 -11.78
C HIS A 87 -4.89 15.78 -10.98
N HIS A 88 -5.75 16.64 -10.43
CA HIS A 88 -6.91 16.33 -9.60
C HIS A 88 -7.21 14.85 -9.68
N GLU A 89 -6.92 14.14 -8.58
CA GLU A 89 -7.38 12.77 -8.33
C GLU A 89 -8.76 12.66 -8.97
N GLU A 90 -8.84 11.93 -10.08
CA GLU A 90 -10.07 11.88 -10.86
C GLU A 90 -11.08 11.25 -9.92
N GLN A 91 -11.90 12.09 -9.31
CA GLN A 91 -12.79 11.72 -8.23
C GLN A 91 -13.85 10.86 -8.89
N ILE A 92 -13.63 9.54 -8.87
CA ILE A 92 -14.62 8.57 -9.30
C ILE A 92 -15.85 8.84 -8.42
N PRO A 93 -17.04 9.09 -9.01
CA PRO A 93 -18.24 9.36 -8.22
C PRO A 93 -18.41 8.29 -7.15
N ASP A 94 -18.77 8.73 -5.94
CA ASP A 94 -19.02 7.88 -4.77
C ASP A 94 -17.79 7.17 -4.16
N ARG A 95 -16.56 7.56 -4.57
CA ARG A 95 -15.30 7.07 -3.97
C ARG A 95 -14.63 8.13 -3.09
N VAL A 96 -14.14 7.70 -1.94
CA VAL A 96 -13.34 8.52 -1.00
C VAL A 96 -12.03 7.83 -0.64
N VAL A 97 -11.03 8.65 -0.30
CA VAL A 97 -9.69 8.18 0.07
C VAL A 97 -9.51 8.28 1.58
N GLU A 98 -9.25 7.15 2.22
CA GLU A 98 -8.91 7.08 3.63
C GLU A 98 -7.41 6.88 3.86
N PHE A 99 -6.83 7.63 4.81
CA PHE A 99 -5.39 7.62 5.09
C PHE A 99 -5.06 7.02 6.45
N LEU A 100 -4.15 6.03 6.48
CA LEU A 100 -3.61 5.45 7.70
C LEU A 100 -2.08 5.61 7.74
N HIS A 101 -1.59 6.20 8.82
CA HIS A 101 -0.15 6.35 9.07
C HIS A 101 0.37 5.21 9.95
N LEU A 102 1.46 4.56 9.53
CA LEU A 102 2.07 3.46 10.27
C LEU A 102 3.10 4.00 11.25
N LYS A 103 2.81 3.91 12.56
CA LYS A 103 3.78 4.28 13.59
C LYS A 103 4.75 3.13 13.86
N ILE A 104 5.97 3.25 13.33
CA ILE A 104 7.04 2.27 13.59
C ILE A 104 7.75 2.65 14.89
N ASP A 105 7.69 1.76 15.89
CA ASP A 105 8.44 1.94 17.14
C ASP A 105 9.91 1.52 16.94
N ALA A 106 10.78 2.51 16.73
CA ALA A 106 12.22 2.34 16.59
C ALA A 106 12.93 1.87 17.88
N LYS A 107 12.24 1.74 19.02
CA LYS A 107 12.85 1.33 20.30
C LYS A 107 12.98 -0.18 20.49
N ARG A 108 12.49 -1.02 19.57
CA ARG A 108 12.77 -2.47 19.63
C ARG A 108 14.25 -2.71 19.33
N LYS A 109 15.00 -3.09 20.38
CA LYS A 109 16.45 -3.41 20.36
C LYS A 109 16.86 -4.60 19.46
N HIS A 110 15.91 -5.25 18.81
CA HIS A 110 16.17 -6.34 17.87
C HIS A 110 16.05 -5.77 16.45
N LYS A 111 17.10 -5.92 15.63
CA LYS A 111 17.15 -5.44 14.24
C LYS A 111 15.77 -5.63 13.58
N PRO A 112 15.06 -4.57 13.20
CA PRO A 112 13.68 -4.72 12.78
C PRO A 112 13.68 -5.48 11.46
N ASN A 113 13.01 -6.63 11.43
CA ASN A 113 12.46 -7.14 10.18
C ASN A 113 11.40 -6.12 9.78
N ILE A 114 11.70 -5.28 8.80
CA ILE A 114 10.77 -4.23 8.37
C ILE A 114 10.03 -4.74 7.14
N CYS A 115 8.72 -4.53 7.12
CA CYS A 115 7.88 -4.91 5.99
C CYS A 115 7.91 -3.77 4.98
N THR A 116 8.28 -4.10 3.74
CA THR A 116 8.69 -3.12 2.73
C THR A 116 7.93 -3.27 1.43
N SER A 117 7.08 -4.28 1.34
CA SER A 117 6.52 -4.71 0.08
C SER A 117 5.08 -5.21 0.29
N LEU A 118 4.23 -4.87 -0.67
CA LEU A 118 2.81 -5.18 -0.67
C LEU A 118 2.45 -5.91 -1.97
N PHE A 119 1.51 -6.85 -1.86
CA PHE A 119 0.69 -7.31 -2.98
C PHE A 119 -0.68 -6.63 -2.92
N THR A 120 -1.15 -6.17 -4.07
CA THR A 120 -2.53 -5.73 -4.28
C THR A 120 -3.29 -6.81 -5.05
N ASP A 121 -4.59 -6.93 -4.81
CA ASP A 121 -5.53 -7.71 -5.63
C ASP A 121 -5.88 -6.99 -6.95
#